data_AF-A0A529LSH0-F1
#
_entry.id   AF-A0A529LSH0-F1
#
_cell.length_a   1.000
_cell.length_b   1.000
_cell.length_c   1.000
_cell.angle_alpha   90.00
_cell.angle_beta   90.00
_cell.angle_gamma   90.00
#
_symmetry.space_group_name_H-M   'P 1'
#
loop_
_entity.id
_entity.type
_entity.pdbx_description
1 polymer ?
#
loop_
_entity_poly.entity_id
_entity_poly.type
_entity_poly.pdbx_seq_one_letter_code
_entity_poly.pdbx_strand_id
1 'polypeptide(L)'
;MDNKPPIDTALVRRLVATQFPWWKDLAVRPVEFGGWDNRTFHLGDEMTVRLPSAAAYFLQVEKEHRWLPRLAPLLPLPIPVPLAMGVPAENYPWHWSVYRWIEGETAKRERIASLPQFAT
;
A
#
# COMPACT_ATOMS: atom_id res chain seq x y z
N MET A 1 -2.04 -18.13 -21.86
CA MET A 1 -3.04 -17.20 -21.30
C MET A 1 -2.89 -17.24 -19.80
N ASP A 2 -2.35 -16.17 -19.20
CA ASP A 2 -2.12 -16.10 -17.75
C ASP A 2 -3.48 -15.93 -17.04
N ASN A 3 -4.05 -17.04 -16.58
CA ASN A 3 -5.25 -17.04 -15.75
C ASN A 3 -4.89 -16.65 -14.31
N LYS A 4 -4.43 -15.40 -14.11
CA LYS A 4 -4.21 -14.87 -12.76
C LYS A 4 -5.56 -14.50 -12.15
N PRO A 5 -5.90 -15.01 -10.94
CA PRO A 5 -7.10 -14.57 -10.26
C PRO A 5 -7.04 -13.04 -10.05
N PRO A 6 -8.17 -12.33 -10.18
CA PRO A 6 -8.20 -10.89 -9.99
C PRO A 6 -7.78 -10.55 -8.56
N ILE A 7 -6.93 -9.52 -8.42
CA ILE A 7 -6.60 -8.97 -7.10
C ILE A 7 -7.78 -8.10 -6.66
N ASP A 8 -8.67 -8.69 -5.86
CA ASP A 8 -9.89 -8.07 -5.37
C ASP A 8 -9.93 -7.96 -3.83
N THR A 9 -10.94 -7.26 -3.32
CA THR A 9 -11.17 -7.08 -1.88
C THR A 9 -11.29 -8.40 -1.13
N ALA A 10 -11.88 -9.44 -1.75
CA ALA A 10 -12.10 -10.73 -1.11
C ALA A 10 -10.77 -11.47 -0.90
N LEU A 11 -9.89 -11.45 -1.89
CA LEU A 11 -8.52 -11.97 -1.78
C LEU A 11 -7.76 -11.26 -0.65
N VAL A 12 -7.80 -9.93 -0.61
CA VAL A 12 -7.10 -9.16 0.43
C VAL A 12 -7.62 -9.50 1.82
N ARG A 13 -8.94 -9.62 2.00
CA ARG A 13 -9.53 -10.02 3.29
C ARG A 13 -9.03 -11.38 3.76
N ARG A 14 -8.97 -12.38 2.86
CA ARG A 14 -8.45 -13.72 3.20
C ARG A 14 -6.97 -13.66 3.57
N LEU A 15 -6.16 -12.96 2.77
CA LEU A 15 -4.73 -12.81 3.04
C LEU A 15 -4.45 -12.15 4.40
N VAL A 16 -5.15 -11.06 4.72
CA VAL A 16 -5.05 -10.37 6.01
C VAL A 16 -5.51 -11.27 7.14
N ALA A 17 -6.67 -11.93 7.02
CA ALA A 17 -7.19 -12.80 8.08
C ALA A 17 -6.26 -13.99 8.38
N THR A 18 -5.65 -14.57 7.35
CA THR A 18 -4.75 -15.73 7.48
C THR A 18 -3.40 -15.35 8.09
N GLN A 19 -2.83 -14.20 7.71
CA GLN A 19 -1.45 -13.85 8.09
C GLN A 19 -1.35 -12.83 9.22
N PHE A 20 -2.36 -11.97 9.38
CA PHE A 20 -2.42 -10.90 10.38
C PHE A 20 -3.78 -10.91 11.09
N PRO A 21 -4.07 -11.95 11.89
CA PRO A 21 -5.40 -12.19 12.46
C PRO A 21 -5.91 -11.07 13.37
N TRP A 22 -5.02 -10.23 13.92
CA TRP A 22 -5.40 -9.05 14.71
C TRP A 22 -6.02 -7.92 13.87
N TRP A 23 -5.90 -7.96 12.54
CA TRP A 23 -6.54 -7.03 11.61
C TRP A 23 -7.70 -7.64 10.81
N LYS A 24 -8.06 -8.91 11.08
CA LYS A 24 -9.04 -9.67 10.28
C LYS A 24 -10.41 -8.98 10.15
N ASP A 25 -10.82 -8.25 11.19
CA ASP A 25 -12.14 -7.63 11.29
C ASP A 25 -12.16 -6.21 10.70
N LEU A 26 -11.01 -5.67 10.28
CA LEU A 26 -10.93 -4.36 9.67
C LEU A 26 -11.59 -4.34 8.28
N ALA A 27 -12.18 -3.19 7.93
CA ALA A 27 -12.76 -2.99 6.62
C ALA A 27 -11.67 -2.95 5.55
N VAL A 28 -11.90 -3.65 4.42
CA VAL A 28 -11.04 -3.57 3.24
C VAL A 28 -11.81 -2.90 2.12
N ARG A 29 -11.26 -1.81 1.55
CA ARG A 29 -11.88 -1.01 0.49
C ARG A 29 -10.84 -0.68 -0.58
N PRO A 30 -11.14 -0.79 -1.88
CA PRO A 30 -10.19 -0.36 -2.92
C PRO A 30 -9.93 1.15 -2.81
N VAL A 31 -8.70 1.58 -3.10
CA VAL A 31 -8.38 3.01 -3.27
C VAL A 31 -8.89 3.46 -4.64
N GLU A 32 -9.55 4.63 -4.72
CA GLU A 32 -10.13 5.17 -5.97
C GLU A 32 -9.09 5.34 -7.10
N PHE A 33 -7.90 5.82 -6.74
CA PHE A 33 -6.79 6.02 -7.69
C PHE A 33 -5.69 4.99 -7.46
N GLY A 34 -5.85 3.82 -8.07
CA GLY A 34 -4.85 2.75 -8.02
C GLY A 34 -3.61 3.05 -8.89
N GLY A 35 -2.42 2.68 -8.39
CA GLY A 35 -1.20 2.67 -9.19
C GLY A 35 -1.17 1.53 -10.22
N TRP A 36 -0.30 1.66 -11.22
CA TRP A 36 -0.06 0.60 -12.22
C TRP A 36 0.62 -0.63 -11.59
N ASP A 37 1.61 -0.38 -10.73
CA ASP A 37 2.52 -1.42 -10.20
C ASP A 37 1.89 -2.24 -9.07
N ASN A 38 0.97 -1.64 -8.30
CA ASN A 38 0.31 -2.26 -7.16
C ASN A 38 -1.20 -2.03 -7.21
N ARG A 39 -1.96 -3.07 -6.87
CA ARG A 39 -3.35 -2.90 -6.45
C ARG A 39 -3.36 -2.54 -4.97
N THR A 40 -3.94 -1.39 -4.66
CA THR A 40 -3.93 -0.81 -3.31
C THR A 40 -5.32 -0.77 -2.73
N PHE A 41 -5.44 -1.15 -1.47
CA PHE A 41 -6.68 -1.18 -0.70
C PHE A 41 -6.45 -0.48 0.64
N HIS A 42 -7.43 0.27 1.13
CA HIS A 42 -7.49 0.64 2.54
C HIS A 42 -7.72 -0.60 3.40
N LEU A 43 -7.10 -0.61 4.58
CA LEU A 43 -7.32 -1.57 5.66
C LEU A 43 -7.63 -0.80 6.94
N GLY A 44 -8.89 -0.83 7.35
CA GLY A 44 -9.41 0.14 8.31
C GLY A 44 -9.25 1.56 7.77
N ASP A 45 -9.02 2.51 8.68
CA ASP A 45 -8.91 3.94 8.34
C ASP A 45 -7.45 4.44 8.36
N GLU A 46 -6.52 3.66 8.91
CA GLU A 46 -5.14 4.10 9.15
C GLU A 46 -4.09 3.33 8.34
N MET A 47 -4.49 2.38 7.50
CA MET A 47 -3.55 1.53 6.77
C MET A 47 -3.94 1.28 5.33
N THR A 48 -2.96 0.84 4.55
CA THR A 48 -3.16 0.34 3.20
C THR A 48 -2.49 -1.00 3.00
N VAL A 49 -3.09 -1.84 2.15
CA VAL A 49 -2.52 -3.08 1.64
C VAL A 49 -2.13 -2.87 0.19
N ARG A 50 -0.87 -3.18 -0.16
CA ARG A 50 -0.31 -3.06 -1.51
C ARG A 50 0.08 -4.44 -2.01
N LEU A 51 -0.56 -4.89 -3.09
CA LEU A 51 -0.26 -6.13 -3.77
C LEU A 51 0.36 -5.83 -5.14
N PRO A 52 1.61 -6.25 -5.41
CA PRO A 52 2.18 -6.23 -6.75
C PRO A 52 1.22 -6.79 -7.80
N SER A 53 1.08 -6.08 -8.93
CA SER A 53 0.20 -6.47 -10.04
C SER A 53 0.89 -7.38 -11.07
N ALA A 54 2.22 -7.40 -11.11
CA ALA A 54 3.03 -8.20 -12.02
C ALA A 54 4.37 -8.63 -11.40
N ALA A 55 4.99 -9.66 -11.98
CA ALA A 55 6.27 -10.20 -11.50
C ALA A 55 7.41 -9.17 -11.58
N ALA A 56 7.35 -8.20 -12.49
CA ALA A 56 8.36 -7.14 -12.55
C ALA A 56 8.43 -6.30 -11.25
N TYR A 57 7.37 -6.29 -10.44
CA TYR A 57 7.24 -5.42 -9.28
C TYR A 57 7.41 -6.14 -7.93
N PHE A 58 7.49 -7.48 -7.88
CA PHE A 58 7.51 -8.20 -6.60
C PHE A 58 8.74 -7.88 -5.75
N LEU A 59 9.92 -7.68 -6.37
CA LEU A 59 11.17 -7.36 -5.68
C LEU A 59 11.12 -6.00 -4.96
N GLN A 60 10.16 -5.14 -5.33
CA GLN A 60 10.01 -3.82 -4.71
C GLN A 60 9.56 -3.93 -3.24
N VAL A 61 8.76 -4.95 -2.90
CA VAL A 61 8.23 -5.15 -1.53
C VAL A 61 9.38 -5.31 -0.53
N GLU A 62 10.28 -6.25 -0.76
CA GLU A 62 11.41 -6.50 0.15
C GLU A 62 12.36 -5.29 0.21
N LYS A 63 12.57 -4.63 -0.93
CA LYS A 63 13.41 -3.43 -1.02
C LYS A 63 12.85 -2.30 -0.17
N GLU A 64 11.55 -2.02 -0.27
CA GLU A 64 10.88 -0.98 0.51
C GLU A 64 10.92 -1.30 2.01
N HIS A 65 10.63 -2.54 2.42
CA HIS A 65 10.74 -2.98 3.81
C HIS A 65 12.17 -2.85 4.39
N ARG A 66 13.20 -3.02 3.55
CA ARG A 66 14.59 -2.84 3.97
C ARG A 66 14.96 -1.36 4.11
N TRP A 67 14.62 -0.54 3.13
CA TRP A 67 15.19 0.81 3.02
C TRP A 67 14.35 1.89 3.68
N LEU A 68 13.02 1.81 3.65
CA LEU A 68 12.16 2.87 4.20
C LEU A 68 12.41 3.11 5.70
N PRO A 69 12.51 2.09 6.57
CA PRO A 69 12.80 2.33 7.99
C PRO A 69 14.17 2.99 8.24
N ARG A 70 15.14 2.77 7.35
CA ARG A 70 16.49 3.37 7.43
C ARG A 70 16.51 4.81 6.93
N LEU A 71 15.68 5.13 5.93
CA LEU A 71 15.57 6.46 5.36
C LEU A 71 14.67 7.38 6.20
N ALA A 72 13.62 6.84 6.82
CA ALA A 72 12.64 7.60 7.60
C ALA A 72 13.25 8.60 8.60
N PRO A 73 14.24 8.25 9.45
CA PRO A 73 14.81 9.21 10.40
C PRO A 73 15.72 10.27 9.76
N LEU A 74 16.05 10.12 8.47
CA LEU A 74 16.98 11.00 7.76
C LEU A 74 16.26 12.01 6.85
N LEU A 75 14.93 11.95 6.76
CA LEU A 75 14.15 12.77 5.84
C LEU A 75 13.30 13.80 6.59
N PRO A 76 13.15 15.02 6.05
CA PRO A 76 12.40 16.10 6.69
C PRO A 76 10.89 15.93 6.57
N LEU A 77 10.42 15.04 5.70
CA LEU A 77 9.01 14.77 5.44
C LEU A 77 8.65 13.32 5.71
N PRO A 78 7.40 13.04 6.14
CA PRO A 78 6.91 11.68 6.29
C PRO A 78 7.04 10.88 4.99
N ILE A 79 7.46 9.63 5.10
CA ILE A 79 7.48 8.65 4.01
C ILE A 79 6.63 7.43 4.37
N PRO A 80 6.23 6.60 3.39
CA PRO A 80 5.49 5.37 3.68
C PRO A 80 6.19 4.52 4.74
N VAL A 81 5.43 4.07 5.74
CA VAL A 81 5.94 3.24 6.84
C VAL A 81 5.43 1.81 6.63
N PRO A 82 6.29 0.86 6.24
CA PRO A 82 5.92 -0.54 6.18
C PRO A 82 5.65 -1.07 7.60
N LEU A 83 4.47 -1.65 7.81
CA LEU A 83 4.05 -2.23 9.10
C LEU A 83 4.20 -3.74 9.11
N ALA A 84 3.89 -4.39 7.99
CA ALA A 84 3.92 -5.85 7.88
C ALA A 84 4.18 -6.28 6.43
N MET A 85 4.89 -7.38 6.26
CA MET A 85 5.14 -8.01 4.97
C MET A 85 4.46 -9.38 4.96
N GLY A 86 3.52 -9.58 4.04
CA GLY A 86 2.89 -10.86 3.82
C GLY A 86 3.69 -11.76 2.89
N VAL A 87 3.41 -13.05 2.96
CA VAL A 87 3.98 -14.11 2.10
C VAL A 87 2.95 -14.55 1.05
N PRO A 88 3.39 -15.23 -0.04
CA PRO A 88 2.48 -15.86 -1.00
C PRO A 88 1.47 -16.82 -0.33
N ALA A 89 0.19 -16.70 -0.67
CA ALA A 89 -0.92 -17.54 -0.16
C ALA A 89 -2.17 -17.31 -1.02
N GLU A 90 -3.23 -18.11 -0.85
CA GLU A 90 -4.55 -17.86 -1.50
C GLU A 90 -4.49 -17.76 -3.04
N ASN A 91 -3.55 -18.48 -3.67
CA ASN A 91 -3.20 -18.39 -5.10
C ASN A 91 -2.57 -17.05 -5.55
N TYR A 92 -2.22 -16.18 -4.61
CA TYR A 92 -1.41 -15.00 -4.85
C TYR A 92 0.09 -15.35 -4.71
N PRO A 93 0.92 -15.14 -5.75
CA PRO A 93 2.26 -15.74 -5.83
C PRO A 93 3.39 -14.90 -5.23
N TRP A 94 3.13 -13.68 -4.77
CA TRP A 94 4.17 -12.72 -4.40
C TRP A 94 4.07 -12.27 -2.95
N HIS A 95 5.18 -11.74 -2.42
CA HIS A 95 5.14 -10.93 -1.21
C HIS A 95 4.28 -9.69 -1.45
N TRP A 96 3.64 -9.23 -0.38
CA TRP A 96 2.78 -8.05 -0.36
C TRP A 96 2.97 -7.31 0.96
N SER A 97 2.45 -6.10 1.09
CA SER A 97 2.77 -5.26 2.23
C SER A 97 1.57 -4.52 2.79
N VAL A 98 1.61 -4.31 4.10
CA VAL A 98 0.75 -3.38 4.84
C VAL A 98 1.57 -2.14 5.20
N TYR A 99 1.07 -0.96 4.88
CA TYR A 99 1.68 0.33 5.21
C TYR A 99 0.74 1.16 6.07
N ARG A 100 1.32 2.06 6.86
CA ARG A 100 0.56 3.17 7.46
C ARG A 100 0.04 4.09 6.36
N TRP A 101 -1.23 4.49 6.45
CA TRP A 101 -1.83 5.51 5.61
C TRP A 101 -1.27 6.88 6.01
N ILE A 102 -0.87 7.66 5.01
CA ILE A 102 -0.47 9.05 5.20
C ILE A 102 -1.63 9.88 4.68
N GLU A 103 -2.33 10.54 5.58
CA GLU A 103 -3.42 11.43 5.21
C GLU A 103 -2.88 12.60 4.38
N GLY A 104 -3.55 12.89 3.27
CA GLY A 104 -3.14 13.95 2.38
C GLY A 104 -3.76 13.83 0.99
N GLU A 105 -3.67 14.92 0.24
CA GLU A 105 -4.14 14.98 -1.14
C GLU A 105 -2.97 14.81 -2.10
N THR A 106 -3.16 14.03 -3.17
CA THR A 106 -2.17 13.92 -4.25
C THR A 106 -1.91 15.30 -4.83
N ALA A 107 -0.64 15.72 -4.85
CA ALA A 107 -0.25 16.98 -5.46
C ALA A 107 -0.65 17.01 -6.95
N LYS A 108 -1.46 18.00 -7.33
CA LYS A 108 -1.90 18.22 -8.71
C LYS A 108 -1.27 19.49 -9.28
N ARG A 109 -1.10 19.53 -10.60
CA ARG A 109 -0.70 20.75 -11.33
C ARG A 109 -1.92 21.67 -11.45
N GLU A 110 -2.29 22.31 -10.34
CA GLU A 110 -3.38 23.29 -10.29
C GLU A 110 -2.82 24.69 -9.95
N ARG A 111 -3.57 25.74 -10.28
CA ARG A 111 -3.19 27.10 -9.84
C ARG A 111 -3.32 27.17 -8.34
N ILE A 112 -2.26 27.63 -7.67
CA ILE A 112 -2.27 27.90 -6.24
C ILE A 112 -3.34 28.97 -5.96
N ALA A 113 -4.41 28.59 -5.26
CA ALA A 113 -5.52 29.48 -4.94
C ALA A 113 -5.11 30.61 -3.97
N SER A 114 -4.10 30.36 -3.13
CA SER A 114 -3.55 31.32 -2.16
C SER A 114 -2.04 31.08 -1.94
N LEU A 115 -1.21 31.99 -2.45
CA LEU A 115 0.25 31.96 -2.26
C LEU A 115 0.68 32.04 -0.78
N PRO A 116 0.04 32.86 0.09
CA PRO A 116 0.39 32.89 1.52
C PRO A 116 0.14 31.56 2.25
N GLN A 117 -0.93 30.83 1.91
CA GLN A 117 -1.19 29.50 2.49
C GLN A 117 -0.22 28.44 1.98
N PHE A 118 0.31 28.60 0.77
CA PHE A 118 1.25 27.66 0.16
C PHE A 118 2.70 27.83 0.68
N ALA A 119 3.05 29.02 1.16
CA ALA A 119 4.42 29.38 1.54
C ALA A 119 4.71 29.26 3.06
N THR A 120 3.79 28.70 3.85
CA THR A 120 3.94 28.47 5.30
C THR A 120 4.20 26.99 5.56
#